data_AF-T0V2R9-F1
#
_entry.id   AF-T0V2R9-F1
#
_cell.length_a   1.000
_cell.length_b   1.000
_cell.length_c   1.000
_cell.angle_alpha   90.00
_cell.angle_beta   90.00
_cell.angle_gamma   90.00
#
_symmetry.space_group_name_H-M   'P 1'
#
loop_
_entity.id
_entity.type
_entity.pdbx_description
1 polymer ?
#
loop_
_entity_poly.entity_id
_entity_poly.type
_entity_poly.pdbx_seq_one_letter_code
_entity_poly.pdbx_strand_id
1 'polypeptide(L)' 'MRAVLYPNVSSFEEMKEAYEKTIHYYLYHDPQERFNGKTPAQVRAEAQENPEQAPYYPIKQSKKYRDYWKTIADKKNQTA' A
#
# COMPACT_ATOMS: atom_id res chain seq x y z
N MET A 1 -11.00 -9.42 -11.50
CA MET A 1 -11.76 -8.28 -10.93
C MET A 1 -11.80 -8.51 -9.42
N ARG A 2 -11.41 -7.55 -8.57
CA ARG A 2 -11.48 -7.72 -7.11
C ARG A 2 -12.92 -7.48 -6.65
N ALA A 3 -13.44 -8.34 -5.78
CA ALA A 3 -14.79 -8.19 -5.23
C ALA A 3 -14.82 -7.00 -4.24
N VAL A 4 -15.93 -6.28 -4.20
CA VAL A 4 -16.22 -5.31 -3.15
C VAL A 4 -16.73 -6.10 -1.93
N LEU A 5 -16.01 -6.05 -0.81
CA LEU A 5 -16.27 -6.91 0.36
C LEU A 5 -17.54 -6.54 1.12
N TYR A 6 -17.85 -5.24 1.23
CA TYR A 6 -19.01 -4.72 1.95
C TYR A 6 -19.73 -3.67 1.08
N PRO A 7 -20.46 -4.09 0.04
CA PRO A 7 -21.03 -3.16 -0.96
C PRO A 7 -22.27 -2.43 -0.47
N ASN A 8 -22.96 -2.94 0.54
CA ASN A 8 -24.25 -2.43 1.00
C ASN A 8 -24.06 -1.69 2.32
N VAL A 9 -23.96 -0.36 2.23
CA VAL A 9 -23.67 0.51 3.37
C VAL A 9 -24.60 1.71 3.31
N SER A 10 -25.32 2.00 4.40
CA SER A 10 -26.39 3.00 4.41
C SER A 10 -26.23 4.07 5.49
N SER A 11 -25.26 3.91 6.40
CA SER A 11 -24.93 4.88 7.45
C SER A 11 -23.41 5.10 7.59
N PHE A 12 -23.04 6.13 8.34
CA PHE A 12 -21.64 6.41 8.65
C PHE A 12 -21.02 5.30 9.50
N GLU A 13 -21.79 4.78 10.46
CA GLU A 13 -21.40 3.72 11.38
C GLU A 13 -21.13 2.41 10.62
N GLU A 14 -22.04 2.04 9.71
CA GLU A 14 -21.85 0.89 8.82
C GLU A 14 -20.64 1.09 7.91
N MET A 15 -20.39 2.31 7.43
CA MET A 15 -19.23 2.62 6.59
C MET A 15 -17.92 2.46 7.37
N LYS A 16 -17.89 2.94 8.61
CA LYS A 16 -16.73 2.76 9.49
C LYS A 16 -16.46 1.27 9.74
N GLU A 17 -17.49 0.49 10.05
CA GLU A 17 -17.35 -0.96 10.26
C GLU A 17 -16.89 -1.69 8.98
N ALA A 18 -17.49 -1.36 7.83
CA ALA A 18 -17.11 -1.90 6.53
C ALA A 18 -15.64 -1.59 6.19
N TYR A 19 -15.19 -0.36 6.49
CA TYR A 19 -13.80 0.05 6.32
C TYR A 19 -12.87 -0.77 7.20
N GLU A 20 -13.15 -0.86 8.50
CA GLU A 20 -12.33 -1.61 9.46
C GLU A 20 -12.20 -3.09 9.07
N LYS A 21 -13.32 -3.72 8.69
CA LYS A 21 -13.31 -5.11 8.22
C LYS A 21 -12.56 -5.29 6.91
N THR A 22 -12.66 -4.34 5.98
CA THR A 22 -11.92 -4.37 4.71
C THR A 22 -10.42 -4.29 4.95
N ILE A 23 -9.97 -3.38 5.82
CA ILE A 23 -8.56 -3.27 6.18
C ILE A 23 -8.08 -4.54 6.88
N HIS A 24 -8.87 -5.08 7.81
CA HIS A 24 -8.55 -6.35 8.46
C HIS A 24 -8.38 -7.48 7.44
N TYR A 25 -9.32 -7.63 6.50
CA TYR A 25 -9.21 -8.63 5.44
C TYR A 25 -7.92 -8.47 4.63
N TYR A 26 -7.60 -7.25 4.19
CA TYR A 26 -6.39 -6.99 3.42
C TYR A 26 -5.11 -7.33 4.19
N LEU A 27 -5.08 -7.09 5.51
CA LEU A 27 -3.92 -7.35 6.33
C LEU A 27 -3.69 -8.83 6.62
N TYR A 28 -4.76 -9.59 6.85
CA TYR A 28 -4.67 -10.94 7.42
C TYR A 28 -5.10 -12.06 6.47
N HIS A 29 -5.83 -11.74 5.39
CA HIS A 29 -6.49 -12.74 4.54
C HIS A 29 -6.25 -12.56 3.04
N ASP A 30 -5.60 -11.48 2.59
CA ASP A 30 -5.26 -11.24 1.17
C ASP A 30 -3.75 -11.41 0.92
N PRO A 31 -3.28 -12.62 0.57
CA PRO A 31 -1.94 -12.85 0.08
C PRO A 31 -1.56 -11.97 -1.11
N GLN A 32 -0.35 -11.41 -1.11
CA GLN A 32 0.10 -10.55 -2.19
C GLN A 32 1.30 -11.14 -2.91
N GLU A 33 1.26 -11.11 -4.25
CA GLU A 33 2.39 -11.56 -5.09
C GLU A 33 3.68 -10.81 -4.75
N ARG A 34 3.60 -9.49 -4.47
CA ARG A 34 4.75 -8.69 -4.04
C ARG A 34 5.40 -9.14 -2.73
N PHE A 35 4.68 -9.95 -1.94
CA PHE A 35 5.13 -10.54 -0.68
C PHE A 35 5.36 -12.04 -0.83
N ASN A 36 5.57 -12.54 -2.05
CA ASN A 36 5.76 -13.95 -2.35
C ASN A 36 4.60 -14.83 -1.83
N GLY A 37 3.37 -14.34 -1.94
CA GLY A 37 2.17 -15.06 -1.50
C GLY A 37 1.92 -14.98 0.01
N LYS A 38 2.59 -14.10 0.74
CA LYS A 38 2.31 -13.80 2.15
C LYS A 38 1.33 -12.65 2.31
N THR A 39 0.67 -12.60 3.46
CA THR A 39 -0.16 -11.45 3.86
C THR A 39 0.72 -10.35 4.46
N PRO A 40 0.27 -9.07 4.44
CA PRO A 40 0.97 -7.98 5.12
C PRO A 40 1.28 -8.28 6.60
N ALA A 41 0.36 -8.92 7.32
CA ALA A 41 0.55 -9.26 8.73
C ALA A 41 1.69 -10.26 8.94
N GLN A 42 1.78 -11.29 8.09
CA GLN A 42 2.89 -12.26 8.14
C GLN A 42 4.24 -11.57 7.89
N VAL A 43 4.32 -10.72 6.85
CA VAL A 43 5.55 -9.98 6.54
C VAL A 43 5.99 -9.09 7.70
N ARG A 44 5.04 -8.43 8.39
CA ARG A 44 5.35 -7.59 9.55
C ARG A 44 5.84 -8.41 10.74
N ALA A 45 5.20 -9.53 11.03
CA ALA A 45 5.60 -10.42 12.12
C ALA A 45 7.03 -10.95 11.89
N GLU A 46 7.32 -11.44 10.69
CA GLU A 46 8.66 -11.94 10.31
C GLU A 46 9.74 -10.85 10.41
N ALA A 47 9.44 -9.63 9.94
CA ALA A 47 10.36 -8.50 10.03
C ALA A 47 10.58 -8.03 11.48
N GLN A 48 9.57 -8.15 12.34
CA GLN A 48 9.69 -7.83 13.76
C GLN A 48 10.51 -8.89 14.52
N GLU A 49 10.35 -10.16 14.15
CA GLU A 49 11.12 -11.27 14.73
C GLU A 49 12.58 -11.27 14.27
N ASN A 50 12.85 -10.97 12.99
CA ASN A 50 14.18 -10.97 12.39
C ASN A 50 14.45 -9.71 11.56
N PRO A 51 14.71 -8.55 12.19
CA PRO A 51 14.88 -7.27 11.48
C PRO A 51 16.01 -7.28 10.44
N GLU A 52 17.12 -7.96 10.73
CA GLU A 52 18.28 -8.06 9.81
C GLU A 52 17.97 -8.84 8.53
N GLN A 53 16.92 -9.67 8.54
CA GLN A 53 16.47 -10.47 7.39
C GLN A 53 15.20 -9.92 6.74
N ALA A 54 14.70 -8.78 7.22
CA ALA A 54 13.48 -8.18 6.71
C ALA A 54 13.61 -7.86 5.20
N PRO A 55 12.75 -8.44 4.33
CA PRO A 55 12.86 -8.18 2.90
C PRO A 55 12.56 -6.72 2.58
N TYR A 56 13.36 -6.13 1.69
CA TYR A 56 13.13 -4.77 1.21
C TYR A 56 12.08 -4.75 0.08
N TYR A 57 11.00 -3.99 0.27
CA TYR A 57 9.93 -3.84 -0.71
C TYR A 57 9.90 -2.41 -1.30
N PRO A 58 10.74 -2.08 -2.29
CA PRO A 58 10.81 -0.74 -2.84
C PRO A 58 9.48 -0.35 -3.49
N ILE A 59 9.01 0.86 -3.18
CA ILE A 59 7.88 1.46 -3.88
C ILE A 59 8.40 1.98 -5.22
N LYS A 60 8.03 1.30 -6.31
CA LYS A 60 8.34 1.77 -7.67
C LYS A 60 7.63 3.11 -7.90
N GLN A 61 8.41 4.17 -7.99
CA GLN A 61 7.89 5.50 -8.31
C GLN A 61 7.33 5.50 -9.73
N SER A 62 6.11 6.03 -9.88
CA SER A 62 5.51 6.17 -11.21
C SER A 62 6.32 7.15 -12.07
N LYS A 63 6.38 6.90 -13.38
CA LYS A 63 7.06 7.79 -14.33
C LYS A 63 6.52 9.23 -14.22
N LYS A 64 5.20 9.39 -14.08
CA LYS A 64 4.53 10.69 -13.92
C LYS A 64 5.12 11.52 -12.79
N TYR A 65 5.33 10.92 -11.62
CA TYR A 65 5.88 11.66 -10.48
C TYR A 65 7.36 12.00 -10.65
N ARG A 66 8.13 11.08 -11.26
CA ARG A 66 9.54 11.35 -11.60
C ARG A 66 9.67 12.53 -12.57
N ASP A 67 8.86 12.55 -13.62
CA ASP A 67 8.86 13.61 -14.63
C ASP A 67 8.41 14.96 -14.06
N TYR A 68 7.39 14.94 -13.18
CA TYR A 68 6.94 16.14 -12.48
C TYR A 68 8.09 16.78 -11.69
N TRP A 69 8.79 15.99 -10.86
CA TRP A 69 9.90 16.52 -10.06
C TRP A 69 11.09 16.95 -10.91
N LYS A 70 11.38 16.24 -12.00
CA LYS A 70 12.40 16.66 -12.97
C LYS A 70 12.08 18.03 -13.56
N THR A 71 10.83 18.23 -13.98
CA THR A 71 10.36 19.52 -14.50
C THR A 71 10.53 20.66 -13.50
N ILE A 72 10.23 20.41 -12.21
CA ILE A 72 10.42 21.40 -11.15
C ILE A 72 11.92 21.73 -10.95
N ALA A 73 12.80 20.72 -10.99
CA ALA A 73 14.23 20.90 -10.85
C ALA A 73 14.82 21.70 -12.03
N ASP A 74 14.44 21.35 -13.25
CA ASP A 74 14.90 22.00 -14.48
C ASP A 74 14.50 23.50 -14.49
N LYS A 75 13.29 23.83 -14.03
CA LYS A 75 12.83 25.22 -13.89
C LYS A 75 13.64 26.04 -12.89
N LYS A 76 14.04 25.44 -11.76
CA LYS A 76 14.87 26.12 -10.76
C LYS A 76 16.26 26.46 -11.30
N ASN A 77 16.80 25.60 -12.14
CA ASN A 77 18.13 25.75 -12.75
C ASN A 77 18.14 26.70 -13.96
N GLN A 78 16.98 27.10 -14.50
CA GLN A 78 16.86 28.04 -15.61
C GLN A 78 16.81 29.52 -15.19
N THR A 79 16.62 29.80 -13.89
CA THR A 79 16.55 31.15 -13.32
C THR A 79 17.93 31.72 -12.90
N ALA A 80 19.02 31.34 -13.55
CA ALA A 80 20.37 31.88 -13.36
C ALA A 80 20.89 32.52 -14.64
#